data_AF-A0A8S1ITA0-F1
#
_entry.id   AF-A0A8S1ITA0-F1
#
_cell.length_a   1.000
_cell.length_b   1.000
_cell.length_c   1.000
_cell.angle_alpha   90.00
_cell.angle_beta   90.00
_cell.angle_gamma   90.00
#
_symmetry.space_group_name_H-M   'P 1'
#
loop_
_entity.id
_entity.type
_entity.pdbx_description
1 polymer ?
#
loop_
_entity_poly.entity_id
_entity_poly.type
_entity_poly.pdbx_seq_one_letter_code
_entity_poly.pdbx_strand_id
1 'polypeptide(L)'
;MQESPGLDTAPEWNDGRQMVSIHTSSVNHKLRAADLHFPQLVYLEKVKTQHVVLRECTVVSPLALLLFGGSLSVAHTDGLVAIDGWLSVAVPAPIAVMMKALRRVPGGLMEEKIARPGADFSEFDSELWVRLWDC
;
A
#
# COMPACT_ATOMS: atom_id res chain seq x y z
N MET A 1 4.18 -2.64 -32.75
CA MET A 1 3.19 -3.67 -32.38
C MET A 1 3.61 -4.21 -31.02
N GLN A 2 3.03 -3.69 -29.93
CA GLN A 2 3.14 -4.33 -28.61
C GLN A 2 1.90 -5.19 -28.47
N GLU A 3 2.09 -6.50 -28.39
CA GLU A 3 1.04 -7.46 -28.09
C GLU A 3 0.50 -7.15 -26.69
N SER A 4 -0.81 -6.87 -26.62
CA SER A 4 -1.54 -6.79 -25.36
C SER A 4 -1.42 -8.16 -24.66
N PRO A 5 -0.96 -8.24 -23.40
CA PRO A 5 -0.88 -9.53 -22.72
C PRO A 5 -2.28 -10.13 -22.66
N GLY A 6 -2.39 -11.40 -23.06
CA GLY A 6 -3.66 -12.12 -23.13
C GLY A 6 -4.39 -12.08 -21.79
N LEU A 7 -5.72 -11.93 -21.85
CA LEU A 7 -6.61 -11.73 -20.71
C LEU A 7 -6.53 -12.85 -19.65
N ASP A 8 -5.92 -14.00 -19.98
CA ASP A 8 -5.83 -15.20 -19.14
C ASP A 8 -4.44 -15.45 -18.53
N THR A 9 -3.47 -14.53 -18.67
CA THR A 9 -2.11 -14.74 -18.15
C THR A 9 -2.05 -14.55 -16.63
N ALA A 10 -1.15 -15.31 -15.98
CA ALA A 10 -0.84 -15.10 -14.57
C ALA A 10 -0.15 -13.72 -14.40
N PRO A 11 -0.50 -12.97 -13.35
CA PRO A 11 0.17 -11.71 -13.04
C PRO A 11 1.65 -11.92 -12.71
N GLU A 12 2.47 -10.99 -13.18
CA GLU A 12 3.91 -10.95 -12.92
C GLU A 12 4.21 -9.94 -11.82
N TRP A 13 4.91 -10.38 -10.76
CA TRP A 13 5.37 -9.52 -9.68
C TRP A 13 6.89 -9.48 -9.61
N ASN A 14 7.43 -8.33 -9.24
CA ASN A 14 8.86 -8.11 -9.10
C ASN A 14 9.16 -7.47 -7.74
N ASP A 15 10.19 -7.95 -7.06
CA ASP A 15 10.63 -7.46 -5.74
C ASP A 15 11.69 -6.33 -5.82
N GLY A 16 11.94 -5.80 -7.01
CA GLY A 16 13.02 -4.86 -7.34
C GLY A 16 14.34 -5.53 -7.75
N ARG A 17 14.46 -6.85 -7.66
CA ARG A 17 15.68 -7.61 -8.00
C ARG A 17 15.41 -8.77 -8.95
N GLN A 18 14.32 -9.50 -8.74
CA GLN A 18 13.95 -10.69 -9.50
C GLN A 18 12.43 -10.84 -9.56
N MET A 19 11.99 -11.67 -10.51
CA MET A 19 10.59 -12.04 -10.61
C MET A 19 10.21 -12.99 -9.47
N VAL A 20 9.04 -12.75 -8.89
CA VAL A 20 8.48 -13.55 -7.80
C VAL A 20 7.15 -14.15 -8.22
N SER A 21 6.93 -15.41 -7.85
CA SER A 21 5.67 -16.12 -8.10
C SER A 21 4.94 -16.39 -6.79
N ILE A 22 3.63 -16.63 -6.88
CA ILE A 22 2.83 -17.01 -5.71
C ILE A 22 2.89 -18.53 -5.54
N HIS A 23 3.16 -18.98 -4.32
CA HIS A 23 3.21 -20.39 -3.96
C HIS A 23 1.87 -21.09 -4.21
N THR A 24 1.88 -22.35 -4.64
CA THR A 24 0.69 -23.11 -5.04
C THR A 24 -0.33 -23.30 -3.91
N SER A 25 0.12 -23.26 -2.65
CA SER A 25 -0.77 -23.34 -1.48
C SER A 25 -1.52 -22.03 -1.19
N SER A 26 -1.12 -20.93 -1.81
CA SER A 26 -1.77 -19.64 -1.61
C SER A 26 -3.11 -19.59 -2.34
N VAL A 27 -4.12 -18.96 -1.73
CA VAL A 27 -5.41 -18.72 -2.38
C VAL A 27 -5.26 -17.85 -3.64
N ASN A 28 -4.26 -16.98 -3.67
CA ASN A 28 -3.98 -16.08 -4.79
C ASN A 28 -3.18 -16.74 -5.93
N HIS A 29 -2.78 -18.02 -5.81
CA HIS A 29 -2.03 -18.70 -6.87
C HIS A 29 -2.81 -18.78 -8.19
N LYS A 30 -4.14 -18.86 -8.12
CA LYS A 30 -5.03 -18.96 -9.29
C LYS A 30 -5.47 -17.59 -9.83
N LEU A 31 -5.00 -16.50 -9.24
CA LEU A 31 -5.39 -15.16 -9.65
C LEU A 31 -4.93 -14.89 -11.08
N ARG A 32 -5.76 -14.17 -11.85
CA ARG A 32 -5.43 -13.75 -13.21
C ARG A 32 -5.19 -12.26 -13.25
N ALA A 33 -4.38 -11.81 -14.20
CA ALA A 33 -4.10 -10.39 -14.38
C ALA A 33 -5.38 -9.58 -14.66
N ALA A 34 -6.36 -10.18 -15.35
CA ALA A 34 -7.65 -9.55 -15.62
C ALA A 34 -8.53 -9.35 -14.38
N ASP A 35 -8.35 -10.16 -13.33
CA ASP A 35 -9.14 -10.05 -12.09
C ASP A 35 -8.56 -8.99 -11.13
N LEU A 36 -7.37 -8.47 -11.43
CA LEU A 36 -6.66 -7.52 -10.59
C LEU A 36 -7.00 -6.08 -10.98
N HIS A 37 -7.84 -5.44 -10.19
CA HIS A 37 -8.02 -3.99 -10.27
C HIS A 37 -6.73 -3.22 -9.94
N PHE A 38 -5.90 -3.77 -9.05
CA PHE A 38 -4.66 -3.17 -8.60
C PHE A 38 -3.56 -4.24 -8.47
N PRO A 39 -2.40 -4.07 -9.13
CA PRO A 39 -1.36 -5.11 -9.14
C PRO A 39 -0.43 -5.08 -7.93
N GLN A 40 -0.71 -4.30 -6.87
CA GLN A 40 0.12 -4.28 -5.66
C GLN A 40 -0.27 -5.39 -4.68
N LEU A 41 0.74 -5.97 -4.04
CA LEU A 41 0.59 -7.11 -3.15
C LEU A 41 1.56 -7.00 -1.98
N VAL A 42 1.06 -7.32 -0.79
CA VAL A 42 1.88 -7.50 0.41
C VAL A 42 2.00 -8.98 0.70
N TYR A 43 3.12 -9.38 1.30
CA TYR A 43 3.39 -10.76 1.64
C TYR A 43 3.92 -10.88 3.06
N LEU A 44 3.71 -12.05 3.67
CA LEU A 44 4.26 -12.37 4.98
C LEU A 44 5.62 -13.08 4.85
N GLU A 45 5.64 -14.20 4.11
CA GLU A 45 6.84 -15.00 3.93
C GLU A 45 7.26 -15.06 2.45
N LYS A 46 8.56 -14.88 2.23
CA LYS A 46 9.23 -15.02 0.94
C LYS A 46 10.32 -16.07 1.05
N VAL A 47 10.19 -17.14 0.28
CA VAL A 47 11.08 -18.30 0.33
C VAL A 47 11.76 -18.47 -1.01
N LYS A 48 13.05 -18.82 -1.00
CA LYS A 48 13.78 -19.23 -2.20
C LYS A 48 14.10 -20.71 -2.08
N THR A 49 13.44 -21.53 -2.89
CA THR A 49 13.77 -22.96 -3.05
C THR A 49 14.45 -23.14 -4.41
N GLN A 50 13.67 -23.40 -5.46
CA GLN A 50 14.13 -23.44 -6.85
C GLN A 50 13.98 -22.07 -7.54
N HIS A 51 12.89 -21.37 -7.23
CA HIS A 51 12.62 -19.99 -7.60
C HIS A 51 12.06 -19.25 -6.38
N VAL A 52 11.94 -17.92 -6.47
CA VAL A 52 11.46 -17.10 -5.35
C VAL A 52 9.93 -17.10 -5.35
N VAL A 53 9.37 -17.57 -4.24
CA VAL A 53 7.93 -17.73 -4.05
C VAL A 53 7.44 -16.96 -2.84
N LEU A 54 6.23 -16.42 -2.94
CA LEU A 54 5.48 -15.79 -1.84
C LEU A 54 4.43 -16.78 -1.33
N ARG A 55 4.41 -17.09 -0.03
CA ARG A 55 3.44 -18.03 0.55
C ARG A 55 2.10 -17.35 0.80
N GLU A 56 2.01 -16.59 1.87
CA GLU A 56 0.84 -15.81 2.22
C GLU A 56 0.99 -14.42 1.62
N CYS A 57 -0.02 -14.03 0.84
CA CYS A 57 -0.05 -12.72 0.23
C CYS A 57 -1.47 -12.18 0.16
N THR A 58 -1.57 -10.86 0.15
CA THR A 58 -2.84 -10.14 0.05
C THR A 58 -2.68 -9.03 -0.98
N VAL A 59 -3.59 -8.99 -1.96
CA VAL A 59 -3.68 -7.88 -2.90
C VAL A 59 -4.19 -6.66 -2.14
N VAL A 60 -3.50 -5.53 -2.31
CA VAL A 60 -3.81 -4.31 -1.56
C VAL A 60 -4.10 -3.15 -2.48
N SER A 61 -5.01 -2.28 -2.05
CA SER A 61 -5.26 -1.03 -2.74
C SER A 61 -4.04 -0.10 -2.64
N PRO A 62 -3.70 0.64 -3.71
CA PRO A 62 -2.67 1.67 -3.64
C PRO A 62 -2.96 2.73 -2.55
N LEU A 63 -4.23 3.01 -2.26
CA LEU A 63 -4.61 3.93 -1.19
C LEU A 63 -4.20 3.42 0.20
N ALA A 64 -4.29 2.10 0.44
CA ALA A 64 -3.84 1.52 1.70
C ALA A 64 -2.33 1.68 1.89
N LEU A 65 -1.56 1.46 0.83
CA LEU A 65 -0.10 1.71 0.82
C LEU A 65 0.20 3.20 0.98
N LEU A 66 -0.59 4.07 0.36
CA LEU A 66 -0.48 5.51 0.56
C LEU A 66 -0.90 5.96 1.96
N LEU A 67 -1.62 5.19 2.77
CA LEU A 67 -1.97 5.57 4.15
C LEU A 67 -0.98 5.01 5.16
N PHE A 68 -0.61 3.74 5.03
CA PHE A 68 0.17 3.00 6.03
C PHE A 68 1.61 2.68 5.59
N GLY A 69 1.97 2.99 4.35
CA GLY A 69 3.34 2.84 3.86
C GLY A 69 4.30 3.87 4.46
N GLY A 70 5.55 3.85 4.02
CA GLY A 70 6.57 4.77 4.53
C GLY A 70 6.46 6.18 3.95
N SER A 71 7.58 6.86 3.84
CA SER A 71 7.68 8.27 3.45
C SER A 71 7.02 8.57 2.10
N LEU A 72 6.24 9.65 2.04
CA LEU A 72 5.62 10.11 0.80
C LEU A 72 6.38 11.29 0.20
N SER A 73 6.73 11.18 -1.07
CA SER A 73 7.16 12.31 -1.89
C SER A 73 6.18 12.52 -3.05
N VAL A 74 5.68 13.75 -3.18
CA VAL A 74 4.70 14.10 -4.22
C VAL A 74 5.45 14.73 -5.39
N ALA A 75 5.45 14.04 -6.53
CA ALA A 75 5.95 14.58 -7.79
C ALA A 75 4.80 15.28 -8.51
N HIS A 76 4.59 16.57 -8.18
CA HIS A 76 3.48 17.36 -8.70
C HIS A 76 3.44 17.47 -10.23
N THR A 77 4.60 17.43 -10.88
CA THR A 77 4.74 17.57 -12.34
C THR A 77 4.17 16.37 -13.10
N ASP A 78 4.23 15.17 -12.52
CA ASP A 78 3.87 13.92 -13.19
C ASP A 78 2.58 13.30 -12.66
N GLY A 79 1.96 13.89 -11.63
CA GLY A 79 0.77 13.31 -10.98
C GLY A 79 1.06 11.98 -10.28
N LEU A 80 2.31 11.77 -9.87
CA LEU A 80 2.79 10.56 -9.21
C LEU A 80 3.14 10.86 -7.75
N VAL A 81 2.83 9.91 -6.88
CA VAL A 81 3.29 9.91 -5.49
C VAL A 81 4.19 8.71 -5.30
N ALA A 82 5.43 8.96 -4.88
CA ALA A 82 6.37 7.90 -4.55
C ALA A 82 6.31 7.60 -3.04
N ILE A 83 6.24 6.31 -2.73
CA ILE A 83 6.30 5.74 -1.39
C ILE A 83 7.71 5.18 -1.23
N ASP A 84 8.45 5.66 -0.22
CA ASP A 84 9.83 5.29 0.09
C ASP A 84 10.81 5.39 -1.08
N GLY A 85 10.50 6.23 -2.07
CA GLY A 85 11.36 6.52 -3.22
C GLY A 85 11.44 5.42 -4.28
N TRP A 86 10.72 4.30 -4.13
CA TRP A 86 10.75 3.20 -5.11
C TRP A 86 9.37 2.83 -5.65
N LEU A 87 8.32 2.95 -4.85
CA LEU A 87 6.97 2.58 -5.24
C LEU A 87 6.20 3.81 -5.70
N SER A 88 6.03 3.97 -7.01
CA SER A 88 5.28 5.09 -7.59
C SER A 88 3.82 4.71 -7.82
N VAL A 89 2.90 5.54 -7.32
CA VAL A 89 1.46 5.39 -7.49
C VAL A 89 0.90 6.63 -8.20
N ALA A 90 0.17 6.41 -9.29
CA ALA A 90 -0.57 7.47 -9.96
C ALA A 90 -1.83 7.80 -9.16
N VAL A 91 -1.87 9.01 -8.62
CA VAL A 91 -3.04 9.52 -7.90
C VAL A 91 -3.21 11.02 -8.19
N PRO A 92 -4.46 11.49 -8.36
CA PRO A 92 -4.74 12.91 -8.46
C PRO A 92 -4.13 13.71 -7.31
N ALA A 93 -3.56 14.88 -7.61
CA ALA A 93 -2.93 15.74 -6.62
C ALA A 93 -3.81 16.05 -5.38
N PRO A 94 -5.14 16.29 -5.50
CA PRO A 94 -6.00 16.48 -4.33
C PRO A 94 -6.04 15.27 -3.40
N ILE A 95 -6.04 14.05 -3.96
CA ILE A 95 -6.02 12.81 -3.18
C ILE A 95 -4.67 12.66 -2.47
N ALA A 96 -3.56 12.94 -3.17
CA ALA A 96 -2.22 12.89 -2.56
C ALA A 96 -2.09 13.81 -1.34
N VAL A 97 -2.59 15.05 -1.44
CA VAL A 97 -2.58 16.03 -0.34
C VAL A 97 -3.49 15.56 0.80
N MET A 98 -4.69 15.07 0.48
CA MET A 98 -5.62 14.51 1.48
C MET A 98 -4.99 13.35 2.25
N MET A 99 -4.34 12.41 1.56
CA MET A 99 -3.68 11.26 2.18
C MET A 99 -2.53 11.69 3.10
N LYS A 100 -1.77 12.73 2.71
CA LYS A 100 -0.70 13.30 3.55
C LYS A 100 -1.26 13.91 4.84
N ALA A 101 -2.38 14.61 4.77
CA ALA A 101 -3.06 15.14 5.95
C ALA A 101 -3.62 14.01 6.83
N LEU A 102 -4.31 13.06 6.22
CA LEU A 102 -4.95 11.93 6.91
C LEU A 102 -3.96 11.07 7.69
N ARG A 103 -2.73 10.89 7.18
CA ARG A 103 -1.65 10.16 7.87
C ARG A 103 -1.31 10.68 9.25
N ARG A 104 -1.56 11.95 9.54
CA ARG A 104 -1.29 12.53 10.86
C ARG A 104 -2.25 11.99 11.92
N VAL A 105 -3.47 11.62 11.53
CA VAL A 105 -4.53 11.18 12.46
C VAL A 105 -4.19 9.83 13.10
N PRO A 106 -3.85 8.74 12.37
CA PRO A 106 -3.44 7.49 12.99
C PRO A 106 -2.20 7.62 13.88
N GLY A 107 -1.24 8.48 13.50
CA GLY A 107 -0.04 8.73 14.29
C GLY A 107 -0.37 9.28 15.68
N GLY A 108 -1.13 10.39 15.73
CA GLY A 108 -1.58 10.98 16.99
C GLY A 108 -2.46 10.03 17.81
N LEU A 109 -3.34 9.27 17.13
CA LEU A 109 -4.18 8.28 17.79
C LEU A 109 -3.38 7.15 18.43
N MET A 110 -2.34 6.66 17.74
CA MET A 110 -1.47 5.61 18.24
C MET A 110 -0.68 6.11 19.45
N GLU A 111 -0.17 7.35 19.41
CA GLU A 111 0.55 7.98 20.52
C GLU A 111 -0.33 8.13 21.76
N GLU A 112 -1.59 8.57 21.60
CA GLU A 112 -2.53 8.64 22.70
C GLU A 112 -2.87 7.27 23.28
N LYS A 113 -3.10 6.27 22.43
CA LYS A 113 -3.37 4.89 22.87
C LYS A 113 -2.17 4.25 23.57
N ILE A 114 -0.95 4.59 23.17
CA ILE A 114 0.27 4.16 23.87
C ILE A 114 0.34 4.82 25.25
N ALA A 115 0.01 6.11 25.36
CA ALA A 115 0.00 6.84 26.63
C ALA A 115 -1.15 6.39 27.57
N ARG A 116 -2.32 6.05 27.01
CA ARG A 116 -3.53 5.66 27.74
C ARG A 116 -4.22 4.47 27.05
N PRO A 117 -3.79 3.22 27.31
CA PRO A 117 -4.33 2.03 26.64
C PRO A 117 -5.84 1.79 26.83
N GLY A 118 -6.40 2.30 27.94
CA GLY A 118 -7.82 2.18 28.26
C GLY A 118 -8.69 3.36 27.80
N ALA A 119 -8.11 4.41 27.22
CA ALA A 119 -8.89 5.52 26.67
C ALA A 119 -9.76 4.98 25.52
N ASP A 120 -11.00 5.41 25.42
CA ASP A 120 -11.88 4.98 24.33
C ASP A 120 -11.66 5.85 23.08
N PHE A 121 -11.88 5.28 21.89
CA PHE A 121 -11.72 6.03 20.63
C PHE A 121 -12.75 7.17 20.49
N SER A 122 -13.84 7.11 21.28
CA SER A 122 -14.89 8.12 21.34
C SER A 122 -14.50 9.36 22.14
N GLU A 123 -13.49 9.26 23.01
CA GLU A 123 -12.96 10.37 23.82
C GLU A 123 -11.94 11.23 23.03
N PHE A 124 -11.70 10.87 21.76
CA PHE A 124 -10.73 11.54 20.90
C PHE A 124 -11.18 12.97 20.62
N ASP A 125 -10.53 13.91 21.30
CA ASP A 125 -10.99 15.28 21.47
C ASP A 125 -11.00 16.07 20.15
N SER A 126 -12.04 16.89 19.99
CA SER A 126 -12.11 17.97 19.01
C SER A 126 -10.87 18.87 18.99
N GLU A 127 -10.16 19.02 20.12
CA GLU A 127 -8.88 19.76 20.21
C GLU A 127 -7.73 19.10 19.42
N LEU A 128 -7.70 17.76 19.30
CA LEU A 128 -6.68 17.07 18.51
C LEU A 128 -6.87 17.30 17.01
N TRP A 129 -8.13 17.37 16.54
CA TRP A 129 -8.42 17.71 15.15
C TRP A 129 -7.95 19.11 14.77
N VAL A 130 -8.15 20.08 15.66
CA VAL A 130 -7.65 21.46 15.49
C VAL A 130 -6.11 21.45 15.43
N ARG A 131 -5.44 20.74 16.35
CA ARG A 131 -3.97 20.61 16.36
C ARG A 131 -3.38 19.91 15.14
N LEU A 132 -4.09 18.93 14.57
CA LEU A 132 -3.63 18.16 13.41
C LEU A 132 -3.83 18.90 12.08
N TRP A 133 -4.79 19.84 12.03
CA TRP A 133 -5.16 20.62 10.85
C TRP A 133 -4.54 22.03 10.79
N ASP A 134 -4.29 22.69 11.93
CA ASP A 134 -3.77 24.08 12.01
C ASP A 134 -2.23 24.21 11.91
N CYS A 135 -1.56 23.39 11.09
CA CYS A 135 -0.15 23.57 10.74
C CYS A 135 0.02 23.92 9.26
#